data_AF-A0AAY4DEA4-F1
#
_entry.id   AF-A0AAY4DEA4-F1
#
_cell.length_a   1.000
_cell.length_b   1.000
_cell.length_c   1.000
_cell.angle_alpha   90.00
_cell.angle_beta   90.00
_cell.angle_gamma   90.00
#
_symmetry.space_group_name_H-M   'P 1'
#
loop_
_entity.id
_entity.type
_entity.pdbx_description
1 polymer ?
#
loop_
_entity_poly.entity_id
_entity_poly.type
_entity_poly.pdbx_seq_one_letter_code
_entity_poly.pdbx_strand_id
1 'polypeptide(L)'
;MTGARGAACGDGTSVAPWRVHEIREGLQTLKTKVSDLENKQKTVLGVALPEDSMKKELQTLREEIKTMASGVHKKLKNIEPKKGEEDGGYVPVHTRMQRAQHAVLSRDFVELMGHCNSLQAQYRDRNVERIKRQLKITGTEVSEEQLETMIETGETDVFTQNILNDAKATKQALNEIESRRDEILKLERSIRDLHEMFQYLAMEVEAQGEMVDRIEHNILTANNYVEKAVTNTEAAVSSQQKARKKKMWIALICSIFLLIVIIAVAASFAS
;
A
#
# COMPACT_ATOMS: atom_id res chain seq x y z
N MET A 1 -44.06 -32.34 -18.89
CA MET A 1 -44.59 -31.18 -18.15
C MET A 1 -43.90 -31.22 -16.80
N THR A 2 -42.98 -30.35 -16.37
CA THR A 2 -42.50 -28.99 -16.66
C THR A 2 -41.11 -28.97 -15.98
N GLY A 3 -39.99 -28.53 -16.54
CA GLY A 3 -39.75 -27.38 -17.38
C GLY A 3 -39.35 -26.17 -16.51
N ALA A 4 -38.14 -25.65 -16.75
CA ALA A 4 -37.54 -24.37 -16.31
C ALA A 4 -36.59 -24.44 -15.08
N ARG A 5 -35.27 -24.45 -15.29
CA ARG A 5 -34.33 -23.37 -15.73
C ARG A 5 -33.85 -22.52 -14.56
N GLY A 6 -32.51 -22.50 -14.41
CA GLY A 6 -31.79 -21.72 -13.42
C GLY A 6 -31.98 -20.22 -13.56
N ALA A 7 -31.66 -19.54 -12.47
CA ALA A 7 -31.35 -18.12 -12.43
C ALA A 7 -30.03 -17.97 -11.66
N ALA A 8 -28.92 -18.14 -12.39
CA ALA A 8 -27.68 -17.48 -12.01
C ALA A 8 -27.93 -15.98 -12.24
N CYS A 9 -28.31 -15.25 -11.18
CA CYS A 9 -28.24 -13.80 -11.19
C CYS A 9 -26.77 -13.41 -11.11
N GLY A 10 -26.14 -13.26 -12.27
CA GLY A 10 -25.01 -12.37 -12.42
C GLY A 10 -25.50 -10.93 -12.26
N ASP A 11 -25.20 -10.33 -11.11
CA ASP A 11 -25.28 -8.88 -10.93
C ASP A 11 -23.88 -8.32 -11.14
N GLY A 12 -23.63 -7.81 -12.36
CA GLY A 12 -22.42 -7.10 -12.74
C GLY A 12 -22.38 -5.64 -12.29
N THR A 13 -23.20 -5.26 -11.31
CA THR A 13 -23.39 -3.87 -10.87
C THR A 13 -23.17 -3.64 -9.38
N SER A 14 -22.87 -4.67 -8.57
CA SER A 14 -22.42 -4.43 -7.20
C SER A 14 -20.89 -4.30 -7.10
N VAL A 15 -20.37 -3.15 -6.66
CA VAL A 15 -19.02 -3.13 -6.06
C VAL A 15 -19.10 -3.96 -4.79
N ALA A 16 -18.73 -5.22 -4.94
CA ALA A 16 -18.78 -6.16 -3.86
C ALA A 16 -17.83 -5.71 -2.73
N PRO A 17 -18.24 -5.79 -1.45
CA PRO A 17 -17.47 -5.28 -0.31
C PRO A 17 -16.00 -5.74 -0.26
N TRP A 18 -15.70 -6.93 -0.79
CA TRP A 18 -14.34 -7.45 -0.88
C TRP A 18 -13.41 -6.60 -1.77
N ARG A 19 -13.92 -5.94 -2.83
CA ARG A 19 -13.11 -5.07 -3.70
C ARG A 19 -12.57 -3.85 -2.96
N VAL A 20 -13.40 -3.27 -2.11
CA VAL A 20 -13.07 -2.11 -1.27
C VAL A 20 -12.06 -2.52 -0.20
N HIS A 21 -12.27 -3.68 0.42
CA HIS A 21 -11.34 -4.24 1.39
C HIS A 21 -9.96 -4.48 0.80
N GLU A 22 -9.87 -5.09 -0.39
CA GLU A 22 -8.60 -5.30 -1.09
C GLU A 22 -7.85 -4.00 -1.41
N ILE A 23 -8.56 -2.92 -1.74
CA ILE A 23 -7.94 -1.61 -1.99
C ILE A 23 -7.37 -1.05 -0.69
N ARG A 24 -8.12 -1.15 0.42
CA ARG A 24 -7.66 -0.72 1.74
C ARG A 24 -6.43 -1.49 2.21
N GLU A 25 -6.43 -2.81 2.07
CA GLU A 25 -5.27 -3.63 2.41
C GLU A 25 -4.05 -3.25 1.56
N GLY A 26 -4.26 -3.01 0.26
CA GLY A 26 -3.23 -2.50 -0.64
C GLY A 26 -2.66 -1.15 -0.19
N LEU A 27 -3.52 -0.20 0.19
CA LEU A 27 -3.12 1.10 0.74
C LEU A 27 -2.34 0.98 2.05
N GLN A 28 -2.76 0.12 2.97
CA GLN A 28 -2.03 -0.10 4.23
C GLN A 28 -0.66 -0.72 3.98
N THR A 29 -0.57 -1.70 3.09
CA THR A 29 0.70 -2.33 2.72
C THR A 29 1.63 -1.32 2.06
N LEU A 30 1.10 -0.49 1.15
CA LEU A 30 1.82 0.60 0.51
C LEU A 30 2.35 1.62 1.52
N LYS A 31 1.53 1.99 2.51
CA LYS A 31 1.95 2.88 3.61
C LYS A 31 3.12 2.30 4.40
N THR A 32 3.09 1.01 4.72
CA THR A 32 4.20 0.32 5.38
C THR A 32 5.47 0.39 4.53
N LYS A 33 5.38 0.12 3.22
CA LYS A 33 6.55 0.20 2.32
C LYS A 33 7.12 1.61 2.18
N VAL A 34 6.28 2.64 2.16
CA VAL A 34 6.73 4.05 2.17
C VAL A 34 7.49 4.36 3.47
N SER A 35 7.01 3.88 4.61
CA SER A 35 7.73 3.99 5.90
C SER A 35 9.05 3.22 5.90
N ASP A 36 9.08 2.01 5.35
CA ASP A 36 10.32 1.23 5.23
C ASP A 36 11.36 1.94 4.35
N LEU A 37 10.90 2.53 3.23
CA LEU A 37 11.73 3.35 2.35
C LEU A 37 12.33 4.54 3.10
N GLU A 38 11.52 5.30 3.85
CA GLU A 38 12.00 6.43 4.65
C GLU A 38 13.08 6.01 5.66
N ASN A 39 12.86 4.90 6.37
CA ASN A 39 13.81 4.39 7.36
C ASN A 39 15.13 3.95 6.70
N LYS A 40 15.04 3.27 5.55
CA LYS A 40 16.23 2.86 4.79
C LYS A 40 16.99 4.07 4.26
N GLN A 41 16.29 5.10 3.78
CA GLN A 41 16.87 6.37 3.34
C GLN A 41 17.65 7.06 4.47
N LYS A 42 17.07 7.16 5.67
CA LYS A 42 17.77 7.69 6.86
C LYS A 42 19.05 6.92 7.15
N THR A 43 19.00 5.60 7.07
CA THR A 43 20.17 4.72 7.30
C THR A 43 21.26 4.96 6.25
N VAL A 44 20.89 5.03 4.97
CA VAL A 44 21.82 5.25 3.85
C VAL A 44 22.45 6.65 3.88
N LEU A 45 21.73 7.67 4.37
CA LEU A 45 22.28 9.01 4.59
C LEU A 45 23.24 9.08 5.79
N GLY A 46 23.16 8.13 6.72
CA GLY A 46 24.03 8.05 7.88
C GLY A 46 25.46 7.60 7.56
N VAL A 47 25.67 6.94 6.43
CA VAL A 47 26.96 6.39 6.00
C VAL A 47 27.56 7.25 4.89
N ALA A 48 28.88 7.50 4.89
CA ALA A 48 29.54 8.26 3.82
C ALA A 48 29.44 7.51 2.47
N LEU A 49 29.89 6.25 2.45
CA LEU A 49 29.85 5.35 1.30
C LEU A 49 28.95 4.14 1.62
N PRO A 50 27.67 4.15 1.20
CA PRO A 50 26.76 3.03 1.42
C PRO A 50 27.20 1.78 0.67
N GLU A 51 27.04 0.62 1.31
CA GLU A 51 27.25 -0.67 0.65
C GLU A 51 26.23 -0.92 -0.46
N ASP A 52 26.63 -1.73 -1.46
CA ASP A 52 25.75 -2.10 -2.57
C ASP A 52 24.48 -2.83 -2.14
N SER A 53 24.53 -3.56 -1.02
CA SER A 53 23.36 -4.19 -0.38
C SER A 53 22.30 -3.14 -0.02
N MET A 54 22.71 -2.06 0.63
CA MET A 54 21.82 -0.97 1.05
C MET A 54 21.21 -0.24 -0.14
N LYS A 55 22.00 -0.01 -1.20
CA LYS A 55 21.54 0.62 -2.44
C LYS A 55 20.53 -0.28 -3.15
N LYS A 56 20.78 -1.59 -3.22
CA LYS A 56 19.86 -2.57 -3.81
C LYS A 56 18.53 -2.62 -3.06
N GLU A 57 18.56 -2.64 -1.72
CA GLU A 57 17.34 -2.61 -0.91
C GLU A 57 16.49 -1.35 -1.16
N LEU A 58 17.12 -0.18 -1.30
CA LEU A 58 16.39 1.05 -1.68
C LEU A 58 15.71 0.93 -3.05
N GLN A 59 16.38 0.32 -4.03
CA GLN A 59 15.76 0.08 -5.34
C GLN A 59 14.62 -0.93 -5.25
N THR A 60 14.79 -2.02 -4.50
CA THR A 60 13.73 -3.00 -4.29
C THR A 60 12.49 -2.33 -3.67
N LEU A 61 12.66 -1.52 -2.63
CA LEU A 61 11.54 -0.80 -2.01
C LEU A 61 10.84 0.15 -2.99
N ARG A 62 11.59 0.86 -3.84
CA ARG A 62 11.01 1.74 -4.88
C ARG A 62 10.18 0.96 -5.90
N GLU A 63 10.69 -0.17 -6.39
CA GLU A 63 9.97 -1.03 -7.34
C GLU A 63 8.74 -1.69 -6.71
N GLU A 64 8.82 -2.11 -5.45
CA GLU A 64 7.67 -2.62 -4.69
C GLU A 64 6.59 -1.55 -4.51
N ILE A 65 6.97 -0.32 -4.13
CA ILE A 65 6.07 0.82 -4.02
C ILE A 65 5.41 1.11 -5.37
N LYS A 66 6.18 1.18 -6.45
CA LYS A 66 5.65 1.39 -7.81
C LYS A 66 4.65 0.31 -8.21
N THR A 67 5.00 -0.95 -7.99
CA THR A 67 4.16 -2.10 -8.35
C THR A 67 2.85 -2.09 -7.57
N MET A 68 2.92 -1.86 -6.25
CA MET A 68 1.74 -1.80 -5.41
C MET A 68 0.87 -0.57 -5.70
N ALA A 69 1.48 0.60 -5.87
CA ALA A 69 0.76 1.82 -6.25
C ALA A 69 0.01 1.63 -7.57
N SER A 70 0.65 1.02 -8.58
CA SER A 70 0.01 0.67 -9.86
C SER A 70 -1.17 -0.29 -9.67
N GLY A 71 -1.00 -1.30 -8.80
CA GLY A 71 -2.04 -2.27 -8.48
C GLY A 71 -3.25 -1.63 -7.80
N VAL A 72 -3.02 -0.77 -6.80
CA VAL A 72 -4.06 -0.01 -6.10
C VAL A 72 -4.77 0.94 -7.07
N HIS A 73 -4.00 1.68 -7.88
CA HIS A 73 -4.54 2.59 -8.90
C HIS A 73 -5.47 1.85 -9.88
N LYS A 74 -5.05 0.68 -10.39
CA LYS A 74 -5.90 -0.14 -11.28
C LYS A 74 -7.19 -0.59 -10.59
N LYS A 75 -7.13 -0.97 -9.31
CA LYS A 75 -8.32 -1.37 -8.55
C LYS A 75 -9.26 -0.19 -8.28
N LEU A 76 -8.72 0.99 -7.96
CA LEU A 76 -9.49 2.24 -7.84
C LEU A 76 -10.25 2.54 -9.12
N LYS A 77 -9.56 2.52 -10.27
CA LYS A 77 -10.16 2.72 -11.58
C LYS A 77 -11.28 1.72 -11.91
N ASN A 78 -11.17 0.47 -11.43
CA ASN A 78 -12.21 -0.55 -11.64
C ASN A 78 -13.48 -0.33 -10.80
N ILE A 79 -13.38 0.42 -9.69
CA ILE A 79 -14.55 0.78 -8.87
C ILE A 79 -15.03 2.21 -9.18
N GLU A 80 -14.40 2.89 -10.13
CA GLU A 80 -14.79 4.22 -10.58
C GLU A 80 -16.26 4.20 -11.05
N PRO A 81 -17.11 5.09 -10.51
CA PRO A 81 -18.50 5.20 -10.93
C PRO A 81 -18.56 5.77 -12.34
N LYS A 82 -19.30 5.12 -13.26
CA LYS A 82 -19.49 5.63 -14.63
C LYS A 82 -20.13 7.01 -14.60
N LYS A 83 -19.48 8.01 -15.22
CA LYS A 83 -20.06 9.32 -15.51
C LYS A 83 -21.10 9.16 -16.62
N GLY A 84 -22.38 9.45 -16.37
CA GLY A 84 -23.39 9.45 -17.44
C GLY A 84 -24.84 9.08 -17.09
N GLU A 85 -25.17 8.63 -15.88
CA GLU A 85 -26.58 8.41 -15.49
C GLU A 85 -27.14 9.60 -14.69
N GLU A 86 -26.91 10.81 -15.19
CA GLU A 86 -27.41 12.07 -14.60
C GLU A 86 -28.53 12.67 -15.45
N ASP A 87 -29.40 11.82 -15.99
CA ASP A 87 -30.67 12.26 -16.57
C ASP A 87 -31.73 12.35 -15.46
N GLY A 88 -31.59 13.33 -14.56
CA GLY A 88 -32.61 13.80 -13.61
C GLY A 88 -33.28 12.78 -12.67
N GLY A 89 -32.87 11.52 -12.68
CA GLY A 89 -33.55 10.39 -12.05
C GLY A 89 -32.98 9.97 -10.69
N TYR A 90 -33.74 9.12 -9.99
CA TYR A 90 -33.36 8.55 -8.70
C TYR A 90 -32.04 7.77 -8.80
N VAL A 91 -31.00 8.25 -8.11
CA VAL A 91 -29.73 7.53 -7.97
C VAL A 91 -29.86 6.43 -6.91
N PRO A 92 -29.65 5.14 -7.24
CA PRO A 92 -29.71 4.04 -6.28
C PRO A 92 -28.70 4.20 -5.13
N VAL A 93 -29.07 3.74 -3.93
CA VAL A 93 -28.21 3.78 -2.73
C VAL A 93 -26.86 3.10 -2.98
N HIS A 94 -26.85 1.99 -3.73
CA HIS A 94 -25.62 1.27 -4.08
C HIS A 94 -24.64 2.14 -4.89
N THR A 95 -25.12 2.87 -5.90
CA THR A 95 -24.30 3.78 -6.71
C THR A 95 -23.74 4.92 -5.87
N ARG A 96 -24.52 5.46 -4.93
CA ARG A 96 -24.03 6.50 -3.98
C ARG A 96 -22.96 5.95 -3.04
N MET A 97 -23.15 4.72 -2.56
CA MET A 97 -22.20 4.01 -1.71
C MET A 97 -20.87 3.79 -2.44
N GLN A 98 -20.91 3.30 -3.68
CA GLN A 98 -19.74 3.12 -4.53
C GLN A 98 -19.01 4.45 -4.78
N ARG A 99 -19.73 5.52 -5.15
CA ARG A 99 -19.15 6.85 -5.38
C ARG A 99 -18.37 7.35 -4.17
N ALA A 100 -18.96 7.26 -2.98
CA ALA A 100 -18.31 7.70 -1.76
C ALA A 100 -17.12 6.82 -1.36
N GLN A 101 -17.23 5.50 -1.51
CA GLN A 101 -16.09 4.59 -1.27
C GLN A 101 -14.91 4.90 -2.21
N HIS A 102 -15.20 5.08 -3.51
CA HIS A 102 -14.18 5.49 -4.48
C HIS A 102 -13.55 6.83 -4.09
N ALA A 103 -14.35 7.84 -3.75
CA ALA A 103 -13.85 9.16 -3.35
C ALA A 103 -12.90 9.10 -2.15
N VAL A 104 -13.28 8.40 -1.08
CA VAL A 104 -12.45 8.26 0.13
C VAL A 104 -11.14 7.53 -0.18
N LEU A 105 -11.21 6.39 -0.86
CA LEU A 105 -10.02 5.59 -1.17
C LEU A 105 -9.08 6.31 -2.15
N SER A 106 -9.62 7.07 -3.10
CA SER A 106 -8.83 7.88 -4.02
C SER A 106 -8.16 9.05 -3.31
N ARG A 107 -8.84 9.68 -2.35
CA ARG A 107 -8.23 10.71 -1.48
C ARG A 107 -7.08 10.14 -0.66
N ASP A 108 -7.29 9.01 0.02
CA ASP A 108 -6.25 8.32 0.81
C ASP A 108 -5.04 7.95 -0.05
N PHE A 109 -5.28 7.47 -1.28
CA PHE A 109 -4.21 7.16 -2.23
C PHE A 109 -3.41 8.41 -2.62
N VAL A 110 -4.09 9.48 -3.02
CA VAL A 110 -3.42 10.73 -3.43
C VAL A 110 -2.62 11.32 -2.27
N GLU A 111 -3.16 11.33 -1.06
CA GLU A 111 -2.45 11.81 0.13
C GLU A 111 -1.19 10.98 0.42
N LEU A 112 -1.31 9.65 0.47
CA LEU A 112 -0.19 8.74 0.72
C LEU A 112 0.93 8.93 -0.30
N MET A 113 0.54 9.12 -1.56
CA MET A 113 1.51 9.25 -2.62
C MET A 113 2.13 10.64 -2.73
N GLY A 114 1.38 11.70 -2.41
CA GLY A 114 1.93 13.03 -2.18
C GLY A 114 2.95 13.05 -1.04
N HIS A 115 2.68 12.30 0.04
CA HIS A 115 3.63 12.09 1.12
C HIS A 115 4.89 11.36 0.65
N CYS A 116 4.74 10.25 -0.09
CA CYS A 116 5.88 9.53 -0.67
C CYS A 116 6.73 10.44 -1.58
N ASN A 117 6.11 11.26 -2.43
CA ASN A 117 6.82 12.21 -3.29
C ASN A 117 7.59 13.24 -2.47
N SER A 118 6.99 13.76 -1.40
CA SER A 118 7.64 14.73 -0.51
C SER A 118 8.85 14.12 0.21
N LEU A 119 8.77 12.86 0.64
CA LEU A 119 9.90 12.13 1.22
C LEU A 119 11.04 11.95 0.22
N GLN A 120 10.72 11.56 -1.01
CA GLN A 120 11.69 11.40 -2.09
C GLN A 120 12.37 12.74 -2.42
N ALA A 121 11.63 13.84 -2.51
CA ALA A 121 12.19 15.17 -2.72
C ALA A 121 13.14 15.59 -1.59
N GLN A 122 12.74 15.41 -0.32
CA GLN A 122 13.61 15.67 0.83
C GLN A 122 14.89 14.82 0.78
N TYR A 123 14.78 13.55 0.36
CA TYR A 123 15.93 12.68 0.20
C TYR A 123 16.89 13.19 -0.89
N ARG A 124 16.37 13.71 -2.00
CA ARG A 124 17.16 14.38 -3.06
C ARG A 124 17.98 15.52 -2.45
N ASP A 125 17.31 16.44 -1.77
CA ASP A 125 17.93 17.63 -1.19
C ASP A 125 19.06 17.28 -0.22
N ARG A 126 18.88 16.20 0.57
CA ARG A 126 19.92 15.71 1.48
C ARG A 126 21.13 15.12 0.75
N ASN A 127 20.93 14.44 -0.38
CA ASN A 127 22.05 13.96 -1.20
C ASN A 127 22.79 15.12 -1.87
N VAL A 128 22.06 16.13 -2.36
CA VAL A 128 22.64 17.38 -2.90
C VAL A 128 23.47 18.10 -1.82
N GLU A 129 22.94 18.22 -0.60
CA GLU A 129 23.65 18.83 0.54
C GLU A 129 24.95 18.06 0.87
N ARG A 130 24.93 16.73 0.80
CA ARG A 130 26.13 15.89 0.98
C ARG A 130 27.17 16.17 -0.10
N ILE A 131 26.77 16.25 -1.37
CA ILE A 131 27.67 16.58 -2.48
C ILE A 131 28.31 17.96 -2.28
N LYS A 132 27.52 18.98 -1.91
CA LYS A 132 28.02 20.32 -1.59
C LYS A 132 29.07 20.32 -0.48
N ARG A 133 28.87 19.50 0.55
CA ARG A 133 29.86 19.38 1.64
C ARG A 133 31.17 18.77 1.15
N GLN A 134 31.11 17.74 0.29
CA GLN A 134 32.32 17.12 -0.28
C GLN A 134 33.07 18.08 -1.22
N LEU A 135 32.36 18.87 -2.02
CA LEU A 135 32.94 19.96 -2.84
C LEU A 135 33.70 20.99 -2.00
N LYS A 136 33.13 21.41 -0.86
CA LYS A 136 33.78 22.35 0.05
C LYS A 136 35.04 21.76 0.70
N ILE A 137 35.04 20.47 1.02
CA ILE A 137 36.20 19.77 1.60
C ILE A 137 37.36 19.75 0.60
N THR A 138 37.09 19.58 -0.69
CA THR A 138 38.13 19.59 -1.74
C THR A 138 38.55 21.00 -2.17
N GLY A 139 37.98 22.06 -1.58
CA GLY A 139 38.27 23.45 -1.93
C GLY A 139 37.70 23.88 -3.28
N THR A 140 36.68 23.16 -3.78
CA THR A 140 36.02 23.49 -5.04
C THR A 140 34.75 24.29 -4.75
N GLU A 141 34.76 25.57 -5.13
CA GLU A 141 33.55 26.40 -5.12
C GLU A 141 32.78 26.23 -6.43
N VAL A 142 31.51 25.84 -6.33
CA VAL A 142 30.58 25.75 -7.47
C VAL A 142 29.32 26.54 -7.14
N SER A 143 28.76 27.20 -8.15
CA SER A 143 27.42 27.78 -8.02
C SER A 143 26.35 26.68 -7.95
N GLU A 144 25.15 27.05 -7.51
CA GLU A 144 24.01 26.12 -7.48
C GLU A 144 23.69 25.57 -8.88
N GLU A 145 23.72 26.43 -9.90
CA GLU A 145 23.45 26.07 -11.29
C GLU A 145 24.51 25.12 -11.86
N GLN A 146 25.79 25.37 -11.53
CA GLN A 146 26.88 24.48 -11.91
C GLN A 146 26.74 23.12 -11.22
N LEU A 147 26.39 23.10 -9.93
CA LEU A 147 26.17 21.86 -9.21
C LEU A 147 25.04 21.03 -9.80
N GLU A 148 23.90 21.65 -10.12
CA GLU A 148 22.76 20.95 -10.72
C GLU A 148 23.15 20.40 -12.10
N THR A 149 23.85 21.19 -12.91
CA THR A 149 24.42 20.73 -14.19
C THR A 149 25.35 19.52 -13.98
N MET A 150 26.23 19.54 -12.98
CA MET A 150 27.12 18.41 -12.67
C MET A 150 26.35 17.15 -12.24
N ILE A 151 25.24 17.30 -11.52
CA ILE A 151 24.39 16.18 -11.12
C ILE A 151 23.71 15.56 -12.35
N GLU A 152 23.19 16.41 -13.25
CA GLU A 152 22.53 16.00 -14.49
C GLU A 152 23.51 15.36 -15.49
N THR A 153 24.55 16.10 -15.91
CA THR A 153 25.50 15.67 -16.96
C THR A 153 26.49 14.64 -16.45
N GLY A 154 26.92 14.77 -15.19
CA GLY A 154 28.00 13.96 -14.63
C GLY A 154 29.40 14.42 -14.93
N GLU A 155 29.55 15.59 -15.53
CA GLU A 155 30.84 16.18 -15.79
C GLU A 155 31.48 16.58 -14.46
N THR A 156 32.54 15.86 -14.07
CA THR A 156 33.32 16.12 -12.86
C THR A 156 34.63 16.85 -13.17
N ASP A 157 34.75 17.50 -14.32
CA ASP A 157 35.97 18.20 -14.73
C ASP A 157 36.33 19.35 -13.78
N VAL A 158 35.35 19.92 -13.10
CA VAL A 158 35.55 20.93 -12.05
C VAL A 158 36.24 20.33 -10.80
N PHE A 159 36.13 19.01 -10.59
CA PHE A 159 36.78 18.30 -9.49
C PHE A 159 38.24 17.97 -9.74
N THR A 160 38.62 17.69 -10.99
CA THR A 160 39.97 17.22 -11.31
C THR A 160 41.01 18.34 -11.31
N GLN A 161 40.57 19.60 -11.42
CA GLN A 161 41.44 20.78 -11.47
C GLN A 161 42.17 21.08 -10.14
N ASN A 162 41.63 20.63 -8.98
CA ASN A 162 42.18 20.91 -7.64
C ASN A 162 42.86 19.69 -6.96
N ILE A 163 43.07 18.58 -7.69
CA ILE A 163 43.64 17.31 -7.16
C ILE A 163 45.04 17.44 -6.51
N LEU A 164 45.74 18.55 -6.75
CA LEU A 164 47.17 18.71 -6.44
C LEU A 164 47.53 18.74 -4.94
N ASN A 165 46.57 18.89 -4.01
CA ASN A 165 46.86 19.09 -2.58
C ASN A 165 46.74 17.83 -1.69
N ASP A 166 45.81 16.90 -1.97
CA ASP A 166 45.68 15.60 -1.27
C ASP A 166 44.91 14.59 -2.15
N ALA A 167 45.64 13.77 -2.90
CA ALA A 167 45.07 12.82 -3.84
C ALA A 167 44.17 11.75 -3.17
N LYS A 168 44.43 11.39 -1.89
CA LYS A 168 43.65 10.35 -1.21
C LYS A 168 42.32 10.91 -0.73
N ALA A 169 42.32 12.07 -0.09
CA ALA A 169 41.10 12.74 0.35
C ALA A 169 40.20 13.11 -0.85
N THR A 170 40.80 13.63 -1.93
CA THR A 170 40.08 14.01 -3.15
C THR A 170 39.42 12.79 -3.81
N LYS A 171 40.13 11.65 -3.89
CA LYS A 171 39.57 10.42 -4.45
C LYS A 171 38.40 9.89 -3.61
N GLN A 172 38.48 9.98 -2.29
CA GLN A 172 37.39 9.55 -1.40
C GLN A 172 36.15 10.44 -1.56
N ALA A 173 36.35 11.77 -1.62
CA ALA A 173 35.27 12.73 -1.87
C ALA A 173 34.58 12.47 -3.22
N LEU A 174 35.36 12.21 -4.27
CA LEU A 174 34.83 11.90 -5.60
C LEU A 174 33.96 10.63 -5.59
N ASN A 175 34.43 9.54 -4.96
CA ASN A 175 33.67 8.31 -4.82
C ASN A 175 32.33 8.53 -4.08
N GLU A 176 32.33 9.36 -3.04
CA GLU A 176 31.10 9.69 -2.32
C GLU A 176 30.14 10.46 -3.21
N ILE A 177 30.63 11.43 -3.97
CA ILE A 177 29.80 12.24 -4.87
C ILE A 177 29.19 11.40 -5.98
N GLU A 178 29.98 10.55 -6.63
CA GLU A 178 29.48 9.62 -7.65
C GLU A 178 28.40 8.71 -7.08
N SER A 179 28.65 8.14 -5.89
CA SER A 179 27.68 7.30 -5.20
C SER A 179 26.38 8.05 -4.87
N ARG A 180 26.44 9.33 -4.51
CA ARG A 180 25.26 10.16 -4.19
C ARG A 180 24.52 10.60 -5.44
N ARG A 181 25.24 10.92 -6.52
CA ARG A 181 24.66 11.24 -7.82
C ARG A 181 23.89 10.05 -8.40
N ASP A 182 24.48 8.87 -8.40
CA ASP A 182 23.79 7.65 -8.87
C ASP A 182 22.48 7.42 -8.09
N GLU A 183 22.49 7.69 -6.79
CA GLU A 183 21.29 7.62 -5.96
C GLU A 183 20.24 8.69 -6.33
N ILE A 184 20.65 9.93 -6.62
CA ILE A 184 19.74 10.99 -7.14
C ILE A 184 19.12 10.57 -8.47
N LEU A 185 19.89 10.02 -9.41
CA LEU A 185 19.37 9.61 -10.72
C LEU A 185 18.36 8.45 -10.63
N LYS A 186 18.56 7.53 -9.68
CA LYS A 186 17.60 6.43 -9.41
C LYS A 186 16.34 6.97 -8.72
N LEU A 187 16.51 7.90 -7.80
CA LEU A 187 15.43 8.60 -7.13
C LEU A 187 14.53 9.37 -8.10
N GLU A 188 15.11 10.15 -9.02
CA GLU A 188 14.35 10.95 -10.00
C GLU A 188 13.54 10.08 -10.96
N ARG A 189 14.07 8.91 -11.35
CA ARG A 189 13.31 7.90 -12.10
C ARG A 189 12.10 7.41 -11.31
N SER A 190 12.28 7.10 -10.03
CA SER A 190 11.18 6.68 -9.15
C SER A 190 10.13 7.78 -8.97
N ILE A 191 10.54 9.04 -8.82
CA ILE A 191 9.61 10.18 -8.75
C ILE A 191 8.79 10.29 -10.04
N ARG A 192 9.44 10.18 -11.20
CA ARG A 192 8.77 10.25 -12.51
C ARG A 192 7.74 9.14 -12.68
N ASP A 193 8.11 7.90 -12.38
CA ASP A 193 7.22 6.74 -12.48
C ASP A 193 5.97 6.89 -11.59
N LEU A 194 6.14 7.50 -10.41
CA LEU A 194 5.05 7.76 -9.50
C LEU A 194 4.18 8.95 -9.97
N HIS A 195 4.80 10.00 -10.51
CA HIS A 195 4.11 11.21 -10.99
C HIS A 195 3.07 10.92 -12.07
N GLU A 196 3.37 10.01 -13.01
CA GLU A 196 2.43 9.59 -14.07
C GLU A 196 1.12 9.01 -13.48
N MET A 197 1.19 8.31 -12.35
CA MET A 197 0.00 7.76 -11.68
C MET A 197 -0.80 8.82 -10.91
N PHE A 198 -0.16 9.88 -10.40
CA PHE A 198 -0.85 10.90 -9.59
C PHE A 198 -1.55 11.97 -10.40
N GLN A 199 -1.02 12.35 -11.57
CA GLN A 199 -1.66 13.37 -12.39
C GLN A 199 -3.12 12.99 -12.75
N TYR A 200 -3.37 11.71 -13.03
CA TYR A 200 -4.73 11.23 -13.35
C TYR A 200 -5.67 11.32 -12.14
N LEU A 201 -5.24 10.83 -10.96
CA LEU A 201 -6.10 10.78 -9.78
C LEU A 201 -6.28 12.14 -9.11
N ALA A 202 -5.28 13.03 -9.14
CA ALA A 202 -5.38 14.37 -8.57
C ALA A 202 -6.47 15.20 -9.27
N MET A 203 -6.54 15.13 -10.61
CA MET A 203 -7.61 15.75 -11.39
C MET A 203 -8.99 15.17 -11.06
N GLU A 204 -9.07 13.87 -10.77
CA GLU A 204 -10.32 13.17 -10.46
C GLU A 204 -10.88 13.47 -9.07
N VAL A 205 -9.99 13.67 -8.08
CA VAL A 205 -10.35 13.98 -6.69
C VAL A 205 -10.82 15.43 -6.55
N GLU A 206 -10.20 16.38 -7.27
CA GLU A 206 -10.60 17.79 -7.27
C GLU A 206 -12.02 18.00 -7.86
N ALA A 207 -12.40 17.19 -8.85
CA ALA A 207 -13.72 17.25 -9.48
C ALA A 207 -14.88 16.72 -8.60
N GLN A 208 -14.63 16.07 -7.46
CA GLN A 208 -15.65 15.40 -6.62
C GLN A 208 -16.10 16.25 -5.41
N GLY A 209 -15.68 17.52 -5.34
CA GLY A 209 -15.54 18.34 -4.12
C GLY A 209 -16.76 18.78 -3.29
N GLU A 210 -18.01 18.40 -3.57
CA GLU A 210 -19.15 18.86 -2.72
C GLU A 210 -20.16 17.79 -2.26
N MET A 211 -20.28 16.63 -2.91
CA MET A 211 -21.31 15.63 -2.55
C MET A 211 -20.84 14.54 -1.56
N VAL A 212 -19.55 14.49 -1.25
CA VAL A 212 -18.90 13.35 -0.54
C VAL A 212 -19.04 13.43 1.00
N ASP A 213 -19.05 14.64 1.58
CA ASP A 213 -18.87 14.86 3.03
C ASP A 213 -19.96 14.24 3.92
N ARG A 214 -21.24 14.32 3.51
CA ARG A 214 -22.36 13.77 4.33
C ARG A 214 -22.49 12.25 4.22
N ILE A 215 -21.94 11.67 3.16
CA ILE A 215 -22.04 10.24 2.88
C ILE A 215 -20.84 9.50 3.53
N GLU A 216 -19.67 10.13 3.57
CA GLU A 216 -18.43 9.62 4.18
C GLU A 216 -18.64 9.17 5.64
N HIS A 217 -19.25 10.01 6.49
CA HIS A 217 -19.50 9.67 7.90
C HIS A 217 -20.42 8.45 8.04
N ASN A 218 -21.50 8.35 7.27
CA ASN A 218 -22.45 7.25 7.40
C ASN A 218 -21.92 5.92 6.81
N ILE A 219 -21.06 6.00 5.80
CA ILE A 219 -20.48 4.82 5.13
C ILE A 219 -19.28 4.25 5.86
N LEU A 220 -18.38 5.08 6.41
CA LEU A 220 -17.27 4.61 7.23
C LEU A 220 -17.78 3.78 8.41
N THR A 221 -18.89 4.21 9.01
CA THR A 221 -19.59 3.48 10.05
C THR A 221 -20.23 2.19 9.51
N ALA A 222 -20.98 2.24 8.41
CA ALA A 222 -21.64 1.06 7.83
C ALA A 222 -20.66 -0.03 7.34
N ASN A 223 -19.53 0.34 6.74
CA ASN A 223 -18.54 -0.61 6.25
C ASN A 223 -17.81 -1.32 7.41
N ASN A 224 -17.50 -0.60 8.49
CA ASN A 224 -17.00 -1.21 9.74
C ASN A 224 -17.98 -2.24 10.32
N TYR A 225 -19.30 -2.02 10.16
CA TYR A 225 -20.31 -2.99 10.58
C TYR A 225 -20.36 -4.23 9.68
N VAL A 226 -20.21 -4.09 8.36
CA VAL A 226 -20.18 -5.22 7.43
C VAL A 226 -18.91 -6.06 7.62
N GLU A 227 -17.76 -5.43 7.80
CA GLU A 227 -16.50 -6.12 8.09
C GLU A 227 -16.60 -6.94 9.39
N LYS A 228 -17.09 -6.31 10.47
CA LYS A 228 -17.38 -7.03 11.73
C LYS A 228 -18.46 -8.12 11.55
N ALA A 229 -19.44 -7.91 10.67
CA ALA A 229 -20.47 -8.92 10.41
C ALA A 229 -19.87 -10.14 9.70
N VAL A 230 -19.00 -9.95 8.70
CA VAL A 230 -18.31 -11.05 8.00
C VAL A 230 -17.45 -11.84 8.99
N THR A 231 -16.60 -11.17 9.79
CA THR A 231 -15.77 -11.85 10.80
C THR A 231 -16.62 -12.58 11.86
N ASN A 232 -17.74 -11.99 12.27
CA ASN A 232 -18.66 -12.62 13.22
C ASN A 232 -19.39 -13.82 12.61
N THR A 233 -19.72 -13.81 11.31
CA THR A 233 -20.31 -14.97 10.64
C THR A 233 -19.33 -16.12 10.49
N GLU A 234 -18.07 -15.85 10.19
CA GLU A 234 -17.01 -16.87 10.15
C GLU A 234 -16.77 -17.48 11.54
N ALA A 235 -16.69 -16.64 12.57
CA ALA A 235 -16.58 -17.08 13.96
C ALA A 235 -17.81 -17.90 14.40
N ALA A 236 -19.02 -17.51 13.99
CA ALA A 236 -20.25 -18.22 14.29
C ALA A 236 -20.30 -19.60 13.62
N VAL A 237 -19.88 -19.72 12.36
CA VAL A 237 -19.80 -21.01 11.65
C VAL A 237 -18.76 -21.92 12.31
N SER A 238 -17.57 -21.40 12.64
CA SER A 238 -16.53 -22.15 13.35
C SER A 238 -17.00 -22.63 14.74
N SER A 239 -17.68 -21.76 15.49
CA SER A 239 -18.26 -22.10 16.80
C SER A 239 -19.37 -23.14 16.68
N GLN A 240 -20.25 -23.02 15.68
CA GLN A 240 -21.32 -23.99 15.42
C GLN A 240 -20.76 -25.38 15.08
N GLN A 241 -19.71 -25.45 14.26
CA GLN A 241 -19.03 -26.71 13.93
C GLN A 241 -18.41 -27.36 15.18
N LYS A 242 -17.75 -26.57 16.04
CA LYS A 242 -17.19 -27.04 17.32
C LYS A 242 -18.29 -27.53 18.27
N ALA A 243 -19.41 -26.83 18.35
CA ALA A 243 -20.55 -27.21 19.19
C ALA A 243 -21.21 -28.52 18.72
N ARG A 244 -21.36 -28.72 17.40
CA ARG A 244 -21.87 -29.99 16.83
C ARG A 244 -20.97 -31.18 17.20
N LYS A 245 -19.64 -31.01 17.10
CA LYS A 245 -18.67 -32.05 17.51
C LYS A 245 -18.81 -32.38 19.00
N LYS A 246 -18.89 -31.37 19.87
CA LYS A 246 -19.09 -31.58 21.32
C LYS A 246 -20.41 -32.30 21.64
N LYS A 247 -21.51 -31.96 20.97
CA LYS A 247 -22.80 -32.64 21.13
C LYS A 247 -22.73 -34.12 20.75
N MET A 248 -22.02 -34.48 19.68
CA MET A 248 -21.85 -35.89 19.31
C MET A 248 -21.04 -36.67 20.35
N TRP A 249 -19.97 -36.08 20.89
CA TRP A 249 -19.18 -36.73 21.96
C TRP A 249 -20.00 -36.97 23.23
N ILE A 250 -20.81 -35.99 23.65
CA ILE A 250 -21.68 -36.14 24.82
C ILE A 250 -22.74 -37.23 24.57
N ALA A 251 -23.38 -37.26 23.40
CA ALA A 251 -24.36 -38.28 23.05
C ALA A 251 -23.76 -39.70 23.07
N LEU A 252 -22.52 -39.86 22.59
CA LEU A 252 -21.80 -41.14 22.58
C LEU A 252 -21.52 -41.62 24.01
N ILE A 253 -21.04 -40.74 24.89
CA ILE A 253 -20.79 -41.06 26.30
C ILE A 253 -22.09 -41.45 27.03
N CYS A 254 -23.18 -40.71 26.84
CA CYS A 254 -24.47 -41.04 27.43
C CYS A 254 -25.00 -42.40 26.95
N SER A 255 -24.81 -42.72 25.65
CA SER A 255 -25.20 -44.02 25.10
C SER A 255 -24.42 -45.18 25.71
N ILE A 256 -23.11 -45.02 25.93
CA ILE A 256 -22.27 -46.05 26.57
C ILE A 256 -22.70 -46.24 28.02
N PHE A 257 -22.96 -45.15 28.76
CA PHE A 257 -23.41 -45.24 30.14
C PHE A 257 -24.75 -45.97 30.26
N LEU A 258 -25.71 -45.67 29.38
CA LEU A 258 -26.99 -46.39 29.34
C LEU A 258 -26.82 -47.88 29.08
N LEU A 259 -25.93 -48.28 28.17
CA LEU A 259 -25.63 -49.68 27.91
C LEU A 259 -25.05 -50.39 29.15
N ILE A 260 -24.13 -49.74 29.87
CA ILE A 260 -23.55 -50.30 31.10
C ILE A 260 -24.62 -50.52 32.16
N VAL A 261 -25.52 -49.55 32.36
CA VAL A 261 -26.63 -49.67 33.32
C VAL A 261 -27.55 -50.83 32.95
N ILE A 262 -27.90 -50.97 31.66
CA ILE A 262 -28.75 -52.06 31.18
C ILE A 262 -28.09 -53.43 31.45
N ILE A 263 -26.79 -53.57 31.17
CA ILE A 263 -26.05 -54.82 31.40
C ILE A 263 -25.97 -55.14 32.89
N ALA A 264 -25.70 -54.15 33.75
CA ALA A 264 -25.62 -54.36 35.21
C ALA A 264 -26.97 -54.83 35.78
N VAL A 265 -28.07 -54.21 35.34
CA VAL A 265 -29.42 -54.61 35.73
C VAL A 265 -29.72 -56.03 35.23
N ALA A 266 -29.43 -56.35 33.97
CA ALA A 266 -29.65 -57.69 33.42
C ALA A 266 -28.85 -58.77 34.17
N ALA A 267 -27.59 -58.50 34.52
CA ALA A 267 -26.76 -59.42 35.31
C ALA A 267 -27.30 -59.65 36.72
N SER A 268 -27.87 -58.62 37.36
CA SER A 268 -28.48 -58.74 38.69
C SER A 268 -29.77 -59.57 38.70
N PHE A 269 -30.49 -59.66 37.58
CA PHE A 269 -31.66 -60.54 37.44
C PHE A 269 -31.31 -61.96 36.98
N ALA A 270 -30.08 -62.19 36.51
CA ALA A 270 -29.58 -63.50 36.06
C ALA A 270 -28.76 -64.26 37.13
N SER A 271 -28.53 -63.63 38.29
CA SER A 271 -27.86 -64.20 39.48
C SER A 271 -28.89 -64.62 40.52
#